data_AF-A0A1M6DHV4-F1
#
_entry.id   AF-A0A1M6DHV4-F1
#
_cell.length_a   1.000
_cell.length_b   1.000
_cell.length_c   1.000
_cell.angle_alpha   90.00
_cell.angle_beta   90.00
_cell.angle_gamma   90.00
#
_symmetry.space_group_name_H-M   'P 1'
#
loop_
_entity.id
_entity.type
_entity.pdbx_description
1 polymer ?
#
loop_
_entity_poly.entity_id
_entity_poly.type
_entity_poly.pdbx_seq_one_letter_code
_entity_poly.pdbx_strand_id
1 'polypeptide(L)'
;MKTPYEIFKNKPELLENPEVKKLVSEYEEVCDTLIDLQQVSEMSKEKYLQILVREIRESISMELNCDLEAERFGESERVNFKKATENLRDYINDYCRDHKIYL
;
A
#
# COMPACT_ATOMS: atom_id res chain seq x y z
N MET A 1 -7.12 2.54 18.36
CA MET A 1 -6.30 3.29 19.34
C MET A 1 -6.80 2.94 20.74
N LYS A 2 -5.99 3.12 21.80
CA LYS A 2 -6.45 2.91 23.18
C LYS A 2 -7.29 4.10 23.64
N THR A 3 -8.35 3.86 24.39
CA THR A 3 -9.16 4.94 24.97
C THR A 3 -8.42 5.61 26.14
N PRO A 4 -8.73 6.88 26.46
CA PRO A 4 -8.23 7.54 27.67
C PRO A 4 -8.41 6.68 28.93
N TYR A 5 -9.55 6.00 29.08
CA TYR A 5 -9.80 5.09 30.20
C TYR A 5 -8.84 3.89 30.24
N GLU A 6 -8.45 3.35 29.08
CA GLU A 6 -7.45 2.27 28.99
C GLU A 6 -6.03 2.78 29.28
N ILE A 7 -5.71 4.03 28.90
CA ILE A 7 -4.42 4.67 29.16
C ILE A 7 -4.23 4.91 30.66
N PHE A 8 -5.28 5.41 31.33
CA PHE A 8 -5.25 5.76 32.75
C PHE A 8 -5.76 4.65 33.68
N LYS A 9 -5.93 3.41 33.20
CA LYS A 9 -6.48 2.28 33.97
C LYS A 9 -5.80 2.05 35.32
N ASN A 10 -4.49 2.29 35.42
CA ASN A 10 -3.72 2.09 36.65
C ASN A 10 -3.73 3.31 37.60
N LYS A 11 -4.22 4.47 37.12
CA LYS A 11 -4.27 5.75 37.84
C LYS A 11 -5.47 6.59 37.39
N PRO A 12 -6.72 6.12 37.63
CA PRO A 12 -7.93 6.78 37.16
C PRO A 12 -8.11 8.19 37.75
N GLU A 13 -7.54 8.46 38.93
CA GLU A 13 -7.57 9.76 39.60
C GLU A 13 -6.94 10.89 38.78
N LEU A 14 -6.02 10.57 37.86
CA LEU A 14 -5.41 11.55 36.97
C LEU A 14 -6.41 12.14 35.99
N LEU A 15 -7.49 11.41 35.64
CA LEU A 15 -8.55 11.92 34.77
C LEU A 15 -9.33 13.07 35.40
N GLU A 16 -9.27 13.25 36.72
CA GLU A 16 -9.90 14.39 37.39
C GLU A 16 -9.07 15.68 37.31
N ASN A 17 -7.79 15.57 36.95
CA ASN A 17 -6.91 16.73 36.83
C ASN A 17 -7.33 17.61 35.61
N PRO A 18 -7.50 18.94 35.78
CA PRO A 18 -7.92 19.83 34.70
C PRO A 18 -7.04 19.80 33.44
N GLU A 19 -5.72 19.70 33.62
CA GLU A 19 -4.77 19.63 32.50
C GLU A 19 -4.88 18.29 31.76
N VAL A 20 -5.14 17.21 32.50
CA VAL A 20 -5.36 15.88 31.90
C VAL A 20 -6.69 15.86 31.15
N LYS A 21 -7.75 16.48 31.67
CA LYS A 21 -9.03 16.62 30.96
C LYS A 21 -8.86 17.35 29.63
N LYS A 22 -8.08 18.43 29.62
CA LYS A 22 -7.76 19.18 28.40
C LYS A 22 -7.01 18.30 27.39
N LEU A 23 -5.98 17.59 27.85
CA LEU A 23 -5.21 16.69 27.00
C LEU A 23 -6.05 15.53 26.43
N VAL A 24 -6.97 14.99 27.23
CA VAL A 24 -7.90 13.94 26.80
C VAL A 24 -8.82 14.46 25.69
N SER A 25 -9.37 15.67 25.84
CA SER A 25 -10.20 16.29 24.82
C SER A 25 -9.44 16.49 23.50
N GLU A 26 -8.21 17.01 23.56
CA GLU A 26 -7.35 17.19 22.38
C GLU A 26 -6.99 15.83 21.74
N TYR A 27 -6.74 14.80 22.55
CA TYR A 27 -6.47 13.45 22.08
C TYR A 27 -7.68 12.85 21.35
N GLU A 28 -8.89 13.00 21.89
CA GLU A 28 -10.12 12.49 21.29
C GLU A 28 -10.41 13.16 19.93
N GLU A 29 -10.27 14.49 19.82
CA GLU A 29 -10.40 15.20 18.54
C GLU A 29 -9.41 14.70 17.47
N VAL A 30 -8.17 14.43 17.87
CA VAL A 30 -7.16 13.87 16.98
C VAL A 30 -7.50 12.43 16.58
N CYS A 31 -8.03 11.62 17.51
CA CYS A 31 -8.47 10.26 17.21
C CYS A 31 -9.61 10.25 16.18
N ASP A 32 -10.61 11.10 16.36
CA ASP A 32 -11.75 11.19 15.44
C ASP A 32 -11.29 11.62 14.04
N THR A 33 -10.45 12.65 13.97
CA THR A 33 -9.85 13.10 12.70
C THR A 33 -9.05 11.98 12.02
N LEU A 34 -8.33 11.17 12.81
CA LEU A 34 -7.55 10.05 12.30
C LEU A 34 -8.44 8.92 11.77
N ILE A 35 -9.56 8.63 12.43
CA ILE A 35 -10.55 7.64 11.97
C ILE A 35 -11.17 8.09 10.64
N ASP A 36 -11.56 9.36 10.52
CA ASP A 36 -12.11 9.91 9.28
C ASP A 36 -11.09 9.83 8.13
N LEU A 37 -9.83 10.19 8.40
CA LEU A 37 -8.73 10.04 7.44
C LEU A 37 -8.53 8.59 7.02
N GLN A 38 -8.58 7.65 7.98
CA GLN A 38 -8.46 6.23 7.69
C GLN A 38 -9.60 5.75 6.78
N GLN A 39 -10.85 6.11 7.07
CA GLN A 39 -12.00 5.75 6.23
C GLN A 39 -11.88 6.31 4.81
N VAL A 40 -11.47 7.57 4.65
CA VAL A 40 -11.23 8.18 3.33
C VAL A 40 -10.10 7.47 2.60
N SER A 41 -9.02 7.11 3.30
CA SER A 41 -7.87 6.41 2.72
C SER A 41 -8.21 4.97 2.30
N GLU A 42 -9.03 4.26 3.07
CA GLU A 42 -9.48 2.90 2.75
C GLU A 42 -10.46 2.87 1.57
N MET A 43 -11.25 3.94 1.39
CA MET A 43 -12.08 4.14 0.20
C MET A 43 -11.30 4.64 -1.02
N SER A 44 -10.02 4.97 -0.88
CA SER A 44 -9.21 5.45 -2.00
C SER A 44 -8.93 4.31 -2.98
N LYS A 45 -9.08 4.60 -4.29
CA LYS A 45 -8.73 3.65 -5.35
C LYS A 45 -7.22 3.39 -5.43
N GLU A 46 -6.42 4.16 -4.69
CA GLU A 46 -4.96 4.09 -4.68
C GLU A 46 -4.46 2.71 -4.24
N LYS A 47 -5.05 2.15 -3.18
CA LYS A 47 -4.70 0.80 -2.70
C LYS A 47 -4.88 -0.26 -3.80
N TYR A 48 -6.02 -0.22 -4.50
CA TYR A 48 -6.31 -1.16 -5.57
C TYR A 48 -5.43 -0.95 -6.80
N LEU A 49 -5.10 0.31 -7.11
CA LEU A 49 -4.14 0.63 -8.16
C LEU A 49 -2.75 0.06 -7.84
N GLN A 50 -2.28 0.22 -6.60
CA GLN A 50 -0.99 -0.34 -6.17
C GLN A 50 -0.95 -1.87 -6.30
N ILE A 51 -2.02 -2.55 -5.90
CA ILE A 51 -2.16 -4.01 -6.05
C ILE A 51 -2.09 -4.39 -7.53
N LEU A 52 -2.90 -3.75 -8.38
CA LEU A 52 -2.94 -4.04 -9.82
C LEU A 52 -1.56 -3.86 -10.47
N VAL A 53 -0.88 -2.75 -10.18
CA VAL A 53 0.43 -2.47 -10.78
C VAL A 53 1.49 -3.47 -10.29
N ARG A 54 1.42 -3.92 -9.02
CA ARG A 54 2.29 -4.98 -8.52
C ARG A 54 2.06 -6.30 -9.27
N GLU A 55 0.81 -6.73 -9.43
CA GLU A 55 0.45 -7.96 -10.15
C GLU A 55 0.92 -7.92 -11.62
N ILE A 56 0.81 -6.76 -12.28
CA ILE A 56 1.33 -6.57 -13.63
C ILE A 56 2.86 -6.75 -13.66
N ARG A 57 3.60 -6.15 -12.72
CA ARG A 57 5.08 -6.30 -12.64
C ARG A 57 5.51 -7.75 -12.41
N GLU A 58 4.79 -8.47 -11.55
CA GLU A 58 5.03 -9.90 -11.29
C GLU A 58 4.78 -10.73 -12.56
N SER A 59 3.66 -10.50 -13.25
CA SER A 59 3.30 -11.20 -14.49
C SER A 59 4.33 -10.97 -15.60
N ILE A 60 4.80 -9.73 -15.77
CA ILE A 60 5.88 -9.37 -16.71
C ILE A 60 7.16 -10.16 -16.39
N SER A 61 7.52 -10.23 -15.11
CA SER A 61 8.74 -10.91 -14.68
C SER A 61 8.65 -12.42 -14.91
N MET A 62 7.47 -13.01 -14.65
CA MET A 62 7.19 -14.42 -14.93
C MET A 62 7.31 -14.72 -16.43
N GLU A 63 6.69 -13.92 -17.28
CA GLU A 63 6.71 -14.14 -18.74
C GLU A 63 8.13 -14.06 -19.31
N LEU A 64 8.89 -13.03 -18.93
CA LEU A 64 10.29 -12.91 -19.37
C LEU A 64 11.15 -14.07 -18.87
N ASN A 65 10.88 -14.60 -17.67
CA ASN A 65 11.58 -15.78 -17.17
C ASN A 65 11.17 -17.06 -17.92
N CYS A 66 9.89 -17.18 -18.29
CA CYS A 66 9.41 -18.27 -19.14
C CYS A 66 10.09 -18.25 -20.52
N ASP A 67 10.27 -17.08 -21.12
CA ASP A 67 11.02 -16.93 -22.37
C ASP A 67 12.49 -17.37 -22.21
N LEU A 68 13.15 -16.96 -21.11
CA LEU A 68 14.54 -17.37 -20.82
C LEU A 68 14.67 -18.88 -20.63
N GLU A 69 13.76 -19.51 -19.89
CA GLU A 69 13.79 -20.96 -19.69
C GLU A 69 13.44 -21.71 -20.99
N ALA A 70 12.53 -21.20 -21.81
CA ALA A 70 12.22 -21.78 -23.12
C ALA A 70 13.44 -21.77 -24.05
N GLU A 71 14.17 -20.64 -24.10
CA GLU A 71 15.45 -20.53 -24.81
C GLU A 71 16.48 -21.54 -24.27
N ARG A 72 16.57 -21.67 -22.94
CA ARG A 72 17.51 -22.57 -22.25
C ARG A 72 17.24 -24.05 -22.54
N PHE A 73 15.98 -24.46 -22.59
CA PHE A 73 15.59 -25.86 -22.82
C PHE A 73 15.37 -26.20 -24.30
N GLY A 74 15.47 -25.23 -25.20
CA GLY A 74 15.25 -25.44 -26.63
C GLY A 74 13.80 -25.85 -26.93
N GLU A 75 12.84 -25.25 -26.24
CA GLU A 75 11.41 -25.48 -26.52
C GLU A 75 11.06 -25.13 -27.97
N SER A 76 10.03 -25.79 -28.51
CA SER A 76 9.52 -25.52 -29.86
C SER A 76 9.02 -24.08 -30.03
N GLU A 77 8.85 -23.62 -31.27
CA GLU A 77 8.41 -22.25 -31.58
C GLU A 77 7.23 -21.78 -30.71
N ARG A 78 7.48 -20.73 -29.93
CA ARG A 78 6.49 -19.99 -29.16
C ARG A 78 6.14 -18.69 -29.88
N VAL A 79 4.98 -18.15 -29.57
CA VAL A 79 4.64 -16.79 -29.97
C VAL A 79 5.58 -15.83 -29.24
N ASN A 80 6.36 -15.04 -30.00
CA ASN A 80 7.34 -14.13 -29.41
C ASN A 80 6.67 -12.84 -28.92
N PHE A 81 6.38 -12.79 -27.62
CA PHE A 81 5.89 -11.58 -26.94
C PHE A 81 6.99 -10.79 -26.24
N LYS A 82 8.23 -11.29 -26.20
CA LYS A 82 9.36 -10.72 -25.45
C LYS A 82 9.44 -9.20 -25.57
N LYS A 83 9.42 -8.69 -26.81
CA LYS A 83 9.52 -7.24 -27.05
C LYS A 83 8.31 -6.46 -26.54
N ALA A 84 7.11 -7.00 -26.68
CA ALA A 84 5.89 -6.37 -26.15
C ALA A 84 5.91 -6.36 -24.62
N THR A 85 6.35 -7.45 -23.99
CA THR A 85 6.49 -7.58 -22.54
C THR A 85 7.54 -6.63 -21.97
N GLU A 86 8.70 -6.48 -22.64
CA GLU A 86 9.71 -5.48 -22.29
C GLU A 86 9.17 -4.06 -22.38
N ASN A 87 8.46 -3.72 -23.47
CA ASN A 87 7.88 -2.39 -23.63
C ASN A 87 6.84 -2.10 -22.53
N LEU A 88 6.02 -3.09 -22.15
CA LEU A 88 5.07 -2.96 -21.05
C LEU A 88 5.78 -2.75 -19.70
N ARG A 89 6.88 -3.48 -19.45
CA ARG A 89 7.72 -3.30 -18.25
C ARG A 89 8.21 -1.86 -18.13
N ASP A 90 8.75 -1.33 -19.22
CA ASP A 90 9.32 0.01 -19.24
C ASP A 90 8.22 1.06 -19.03
N TYR A 91 7.07 0.90 -19.70
CA TYR A 91 5.89 1.74 -19.49
C TYR A 91 5.41 1.74 -18.02
N ILE A 92 5.29 0.56 -17.39
CA ILE A 92 4.83 0.44 -16.00
C ILE A 92 5.84 1.08 -15.04
N ASN A 93 7.14 0.92 -15.28
CA ASN A 93 8.17 1.54 -14.46
C ASN A 93 8.12 3.07 -14.55
N ASP A 94 7.94 3.62 -15.75
CA ASP A 94 7.80 5.05 -15.96
C ASP A 94 6.49 5.58 -15.36
N TYR A 95 5.38 4.88 -15.53
CA TYR A 95 4.10 5.20 -14.87
C TYR A 95 4.24 5.27 -13.33
N CYS A 96 4.93 4.29 -12.73
CA CYS A 96 5.19 4.32 -11.28
C CYS A 96 6.04 5.52 -10.87
N ARG A 97 7.07 5.87 -11.67
CA ARG A 97 7.94 7.02 -11.41
C ARG A 97 7.17 8.34 -11.50
N ASP A 98 6.42 8.54 -12.57
CA ASP A 98 5.67 9.77 -12.85
C ASP A 98 4.59 10.03 -11.81
N HIS A 99 3.92 8.97 -11.35
CA HIS A 99 2.86 9.05 -10.35
C HIS A 99 3.33 8.80 -8.91
N LYS A 100 4.65 8.68 -8.68
CA LYS A 100 5.25 8.43 -7.35
C LYS A 100 4.66 7.22 -6.63
N ILE A 101 4.37 6.16 -7.38
CA ILE A 101 3.91 4.88 -6.84
C ILE A 101 5.14 4.06 -6.45
N TYR A 102 5.28 3.75 -5.17
CA TYR A 102 6.40 2.96 -4.64
C TYR A 102 5.91 1.52 -4.37
N LEU A 103 6.45 0.54 -5.11
CA LEU A 103 5.97 -0.85 -5.15
C LEU A 103 7.05 -1.91 -4.87
#